data_AF-A0A4Q6BS31-F1
#
_entry.id   AF-A0A4Q6BS31-F1
#
_cell.length_a   1.000
_cell.length_b   1.000
_cell.length_c   1.000
_cell.angle_alpha   90.00
_cell.angle_beta   90.00
_cell.angle_gamma   90.00
#
_symmetry.space_group_name_H-M   'P 1'
#
loop_
_entity.id
_entity.type
_entity.pdbx_description
1 polymer ?
#
loop_
_entity_poly.entity_id
_entity_poly.type
_entity_poly.pdbx_seq_one_letter_code
_entity_poly.pdbx_strand_id
1 'polypeptide(L)'
;IFHCSQRRFWEPEFEGSDLNFAGWAKKITGQPTISVGSVGLSSDFFGAFAGEASEPAASLDELARRMDRGDFDLIAVGRAILQDPKWVQKVRQGEKTEGFAKGALGTLS
;
A
#
# COMPACT_ATOMS: atom_id res chain seq x y z
N ILE A 1 -8.82 5.75 -16.19
CA ILE A 1 -8.08 5.57 -14.92
C ILE A 1 -6.97 4.54 -15.15
N PHE A 2 -5.76 4.78 -14.67
CA PHE A 2 -4.64 3.83 -14.80
C PHE A 2 -4.36 3.15 -13.45
N HIS A 3 -4.28 1.81 -13.45
CA HIS A 3 -3.86 1.07 -12.26
C HIS A 3 -2.37 0.73 -12.36
N CYS A 4 -1.55 1.49 -11.64
CA CYS A 4 -0.10 1.50 -11.76
C CYS A 4 0.53 0.61 -10.68
N SER A 5 0.69 -0.68 -10.97
CA SER A 5 1.18 -1.66 -10.00
C SER A 5 2.68 -1.56 -9.74
N GLN A 6 3.07 -1.53 -8.46
CA GLN A 6 4.46 -1.57 -7.99
C GLN A 6 4.58 -2.43 -6.72
N ARG A 7 5.82 -2.80 -6.36
CA ARG A 7 6.10 -3.61 -5.16
C ARG A 7 5.82 -2.84 -3.87
N ARG A 8 6.23 -1.57 -3.82
CA ARG A 8 6.07 -0.65 -2.69
C ARG A 8 5.64 0.70 -3.25
N PHE A 9 4.54 1.26 -2.75
CA PHE A 9 4.00 2.50 -3.30
C PHE A 9 4.93 3.71 -3.08
N TRP A 10 5.81 3.64 -2.08
CA TRP A 10 6.74 4.72 -1.73
C TRP A 10 8.05 4.68 -2.53
N GLU A 11 8.29 3.63 -3.31
CA GLU A 11 9.51 3.56 -4.12
C GLU A 11 9.38 4.45 -5.35
N PRO A 12 10.37 5.33 -5.61
CA PRO A 12 10.37 6.17 -6.78
C PRO A 12 10.62 5.32 -8.04
N GLU A 13 9.98 5.71 -9.15
CA GLU A 13 10.17 5.00 -10.43
C GLU A 13 11.51 5.36 -11.09
N PHE A 14 12.00 6.57 -10.84
CA PHE A 14 13.27 7.07 -11.39
C PHE A 14 14.09 7.78 -10.31
N GLU A 15 15.41 7.69 -10.45
CA GLU A 15 16.37 8.36 -9.56
C GLU A 15 16.15 9.89 -9.56
N GLY A 16 16.32 10.51 -8.39
CA GLY A 16 16.13 11.96 -8.21
C GLY A 16 14.67 12.42 -8.23
N SER A 17 13.71 11.51 -8.34
CA SER A 17 12.28 11.80 -8.18
C SER A 17 11.72 11.20 -6.90
N ASP A 18 10.69 11.83 -6.36
CA ASP A 18 9.85 11.23 -5.33
C ASP A 18 8.57 10.62 -5.95
N LEU A 19 8.39 10.65 -7.27
CA LEU A 19 7.20 10.09 -7.92
C LEU A 19 7.36 8.59 -8.21
N ASN A 20 6.34 7.84 -7.83
CA ASN A 20 6.17 6.44 -8.18
C ASN A 20 5.51 6.30 -9.57
N PHE A 21 5.24 5.08 -10.03
CA PHE A 21 4.64 4.85 -11.36
C PHE A 21 3.30 5.59 -11.53
N ALA A 22 2.43 5.57 -10.52
CA ALA A 22 1.15 6.26 -10.55
C ALA A 22 1.32 7.79 -10.64
N GLY A 23 2.31 8.34 -9.93
CA GLY A 23 2.71 9.75 -9.99
C GLY A 23 3.16 10.17 -11.38
N TRP A 24 4.01 9.38 -12.02
CA TRP A 24 4.45 9.65 -13.39
C TRP A 24 3.33 9.53 -14.41
N ALA A 25 2.52 8.46 -14.32
CA ALA A 25 1.37 8.29 -15.20
C ALA A 25 0.41 9.47 -15.09
N LYS A 26 0.13 9.96 -13.88
CA LYS A 26 -0.72 11.14 -13.66
C LYS A 26 -0.10 12.41 -14.23
N LYS A 27 1.18 12.67 -13.92
CA LYS A 27 1.91 13.86 -14.39
C LYS A 27 1.94 13.97 -15.90
N ILE A 28 2.12 12.84 -16.60
CA ILE A 28 2.24 12.81 -18.07
C ILE A 28 0.88 12.83 -18.75
N THR A 29 -0.08 12.04 -18.25
CA THR A 29 -1.35 11.83 -18.95
C THR A 29 -2.47 12.78 -18.51
N GLY A 30 -2.36 13.38 -17.32
CA GLY A 30 -3.45 14.12 -16.68
C GLY A 30 -4.66 13.26 -16.30
N GLN A 31 -4.59 11.93 -16.48
CA GLN A 31 -5.69 11.02 -16.18
C GLN A 31 -5.63 10.56 -14.71
N PRO A 32 -6.77 10.19 -14.10
CA PRO A 32 -6.77 9.64 -12.76
C PRO A 32 -5.95 8.34 -12.66
N THR A 33 -5.28 8.15 -11.53
CA THR A 33 -4.40 6.99 -11.28
C THR A 33 -4.68 6.28 -9.95
N ILE A 34 -4.42 4.98 -9.94
CA ILE A 34 -4.47 4.11 -8.77
C ILE A 34 -3.04 3.60 -8.51
N SER A 35 -2.50 3.88 -7.33
CA SER A 35 -1.24 3.28 -6.87
C SER A 35 -1.51 2.00 -6.07
N VAL A 36 -0.49 1.19 -5.84
CA VAL A 36 -0.54 -0.01 -4.99
C VAL A 36 0.87 -0.40 -4.56
N GLY A 37 0.96 -1.22 -3.52
CA GLY A 37 2.20 -1.90 -3.14
C GLY A 37 2.50 -1.73 -1.67
N SER A 38 2.46 -2.82 -0.91
CA SER A 38 2.80 -2.85 0.53
C SER A 38 2.00 -1.90 1.43
N VAL A 39 0.75 -1.58 1.06
CA VAL A 39 -0.16 -0.75 1.89
C VAL A 39 -0.57 -1.53 3.14
N GLY A 40 -0.35 -0.93 4.32
CA GLY A 40 -0.66 -1.58 5.59
C GLY A 40 0.20 -2.80 5.91
N LEU A 41 1.30 -3.01 5.17
CA LEU A 41 2.28 -4.06 5.41
C LEU A 41 3.60 -3.41 5.78
N SER A 42 4.27 -3.90 6.82
CA SER A 42 5.66 -3.51 7.03
C SER A 42 6.57 -4.19 6.01
N SER A 43 7.73 -3.59 5.81
CA SER A 43 8.62 -3.69 4.66
C SER A 43 9.23 -5.04 4.33
N ASP A 44 8.84 -6.15 4.97
CA ASP A 44 9.46 -7.44 4.70
C ASP A 44 8.50 -8.58 4.39
N PHE A 45 8.15 -8.68 3.11
CA PHE A 45 7.58 -9.89 2.54
C PHE A 45 8.46 -11.12 2.86
N PHE A 46 9.79 -10.99 2.90
CA PHE A 46 10.67 -12.11 3.24
C PHE A 46 10.68 -12.43 4.73
N GLY A 47 10.62 -11.42 5.61
CA GLY A 47 10.47 -11.60 7.06
C GLY A 47 9.18 -12.37 7.43
N ALA A 48 8.07 -12.10 6.75
CA ALA A 48 6.82 -12.83 6.94
C ALA A 48 6.90 -14.32 6.49
N PHE A 49 7.74 -14.65 5.49
CA PHE A 49 8.06 -16.04 5.16
C PHE A 49 9.06 -16.68 6.14
N ALA A 50 9.81 -15.87 6.89
CA ALA A 50 10.76 -16.28 7.91
C ALA A 50 10.17 -16.33 9.35
N GLY A 51 8.90 -15.94 9.53
CA GLY A 51 8.19 -16.00 10.82
C GLY A 51 8.26 -14.73 11.66
N GLU A 52 8.72 -13.61 11.11
CA GLU A 52 8.81 -12.32 11.81
C GLU A 52 7.53 -11.48 11.63
N ALA A 53 7.09 -10.83 12.71
CA ALA A 53 5.92 -9.97 12.71
C ALA A 53 6.24 -8.58 12.13
N SER A 54 5.34 -8.05 11.31
CA SER A 54 5.46 -6.74 10.70
C SER A 54 5.11 -5.60 11.68
N GLU A 55 6.05 -4.68 11.96
CA GLU A 55 5.82 -3.45 12.74
C GLU A 55 4.91 -2.43 12.00
N PRO A 56 3.79 -1.96 12.61
CA PRO A 56 2.84 -1.07 11.95
C PRO A 56 3.08 0.40 12.32
N ALA A 57 3.71 1.19 11.45
CA ALA A 57 3.61 2.66 11.56
C ALA A 57 4.00 3.40 10.27
N ALA A 58 5.11 3.04 9.63
CA ALA A 58 5.69 3.86 8.56
C ALA A 58 4.90 3.91 7.22
N SER A 59 3.88 3.06 7.03
CA SER A 59 3.24 2.90 5.71
C SER A 59 2.00 3.77 5.46
N LEU A 60 1.29 4.25 6.49
CA LEU A 60 0.05 5.04 6.29
C LEU A 60 0.29 6.55 6.27
N ASP A 61 1.20 7.06 7.10
CA ASP A 61 1.56 8.48 7.09
C ASP A 61 2.23 8.87 5.76
N GLU A 62 3.12 8.02 5.24
CA GLU A 62 3.76 8.24 3.93
C GLU A 62 2.75 8.13 2.77
N LEU A 63 1.75 7.26 2.90
CA LEU A 63 0.65 7.18 1.95
C LEU A 63 -0.18 8.47 1.96
N ALA A 64 -0.56 8.95 3.15
CA ALA A 64 -1.30 10.19 3.33
C ALA A 64 -0.54 11.38 2.73
N ARG A 65 0.76 11.53 3.05
CA ARG A 65 1.62 12.59 2.50
C ARG A 65 1.59 12.65 0.96
N ARG A 66 1.68 11.49 0.29
CA ARG A 66 1.68 11.40 -1.17
C ARG A 66 0.30 11.66 -1.78
N MET A 67 -0.76 11.18 -1.14
CA MET A 67 -2.13 11.46 -1.55
C MET A 67 -2.47 12.95 -1.40
N ASP A 68 -2.07 13.58 -0.30
CA ASP A 68 -2.27 15.02 -0.06
C ASP A 68 -1.50 15.89 -1.07
N ARG A 69 -0.32 15.43 -1.52
CA ARG A 69 0.43 16.06 -2.62
C ARG A 69 -0.25 15.87 -3.99
N GLY A 70 -1.19 14.94 -4.10
CA GLY A 70 -1.93 14.64 -5.33
C GLY A 70 -1.22 13.69 -6.28
N ASP A 71 -0.22 12.94 -5.82
CA ASP A 71 0.57 12.02 -6.66
C ASP A 71 -0.29 10.96 -7.36
N PHE A 72 -1.35 10.50 -6.70
CA PHE A 72 -2.33 9.55 -7.24
C PHE A 72 -3.68 9.74 -6.58
N ASP A 73 -4.75 9.31 -7.24
CA ASP A 73 -6.13 9.57 -6.81
C ASP A 73 -6.68 8.49 -5.88
N LEU A 74 -6.23 7.25 -6.08
CA LEU A 74 -6.67 6.09 -5.31
C LEU A 74 -5.48 5.21 -4.93
N ILE A 75 -5.66 4.43 -3.87
CA ILE A 75 -4.72 3.40 -3.45
C ILE A 75 -5.45 2.05 -3.39
N ALA A 76 -4.92 1.06 -4.09
CA ALA A 76 -5.41 -0.31 -3.98
C ALA A 76 -4.73 -1.02 -2.80
N VAL A 77 -5.53 -1.80 -2.06
CA VAL A 77 -5.10 -2.58 -0.91
C VAL A 77 -5.37 -4.05 -1.19
N GLY A 78 -4.34 -4.89 -1.05
CA GLY A 78 -4.43 -6.32 -1.35
C GLY A 78 -4.39 -7.17 -0.09
N ARG A 79 -3.21 -7.70 0.22
CA ARG A 79 -2.96 -8.64 1.34
C ARG A 79 -3.51 -8.19 2.70
N ALA A 80 -3.49 -6.89 3.00
CA ALA A 80 -4.03 -6.39 4.25
C ALA A 80 -5.55 -6.65 4.38
N ILE A 81 -6.32 -6.49 3.28
CA ILE A 81 -7.76 -6.82 3.26
C ILE A 81 -8.00 -8.33 3.30
N LEU A 82 -7.13 -9.13 2.66
CA LEU A 82 -7.24 -10.60 2.74
C LEU A 82 -7.05 -11.12 4.16
N GLN A 83 -6.18 -10.48 4.94
CA GLN A 83 -5.99 -10.81 6.35
C GLN A 83 -7.12 -10.28 7.23
N ASP A 84 -7.56 -9.04 6.98
CA ASP A 84 -8.46 -8.32 7.84
C ASP A 84 -9.61 -7.71 7.01
N PRO A 85 -10.76 -8.39 6.91
CA PRO A 85 -11.90 -7.88 6.14
C PRO A 85 -12.41 -6.51 6.60
N LYS A 86 -12.12 -6.12 7.85
CA LYS A 86 -12.48 -4.83 8.44
C LYS A 86 -11.35 -3.80 8.39
N TRP A 87 -10.26 -4.09 7.68
CA TRP A 87 -9.05 -3.26 7.65
C TRP A 87 -9.35 -1.78 7.41
N VAL A 88 -10.18 -1.46 6.40
CA VAL A 88 -10.52 -0.06 6.06
C VAL A 88 -11.27 0.64 7.21
N GLN A 89 -12.18 -0.06 7.88
CA GLN A 89 -12.93 0.48 9.02
C GLN A 89 -11.99 0.74 10.20
N LYS A 90 -11.12 -0.24 10.51
CA LYS A 90 -10.14 -0.14 11.59
C LYS A 90 -9.15 1.01 11.36
N VAL A 91 -8.60 1.13 10.15
CA VAL A 91 -7.71 2.25 9.78
C VAL A 91 -8.41 3.59 9.97
N ARG A 92 -9.67 3.71 9.52
CA ARG A 92 -10.46 4.93 9.71
C ARG A 92 -10.70 5.27 11.19
N GLN A 93 -10.85 4.26 12.04
CA GLN A 93 -11.12 4.41 13.47
C GLN A 93 -9.85 4.52 14.32
N GLY A 94 -8.66 4.40 13.71
CA GLY A 94 -7.40 4.34 14.45
C GLY A 94 -7.22 3.05 15.25
N GLU A 95 -7.95 2.00 14.88
CA GLU A 95 -7.86 0.69 15.53
C GLU A 95 -6.68 -0.13 14.97
N LYS A 96 -6.21 -1.08 15.77
CA LYS A 96 -5.12 -1.98 15.38
C LYS A 96 -5.57 -2.93 14.26
N THR A 97 -4.79 -2.96 13.17
CA THR A 97 -4.98 -3.90 12.06
C THR A 97 -4.20 -5.19 12.25
N GLU A 98 -4.65 -6.25 11.59
CA GLU A 98 -3.92 -7.53 11.58
C GLU A 98 -2.85 -7.56 10.47
N GLY A 99 -1.67 -8.08 10.81
CA GLY A 99 -0.58 -8.27 9.85
C GLY A 99 -0.83 -9.49 8.97
N PHE A 100 -0.54 -9.37 7.68
CA PHE A 100 -0.76 -10.46 6.73
C PHE A 100 0.06 -11.71 7.09
N ALA A 101 -0.62 -12.85 7.21
CA ALA A 101 -0.01 -14.16 7.29
C ALA A 101 -0.29 -14.98 6.02
N LYS A 102 0.68 -15.80 5.59
CA LYS A 102 0.53 -16.69 4.42
C LYS A 102 -0.72 -17.58 4.49
N GLY A 103 -1.11 -17.98 5.70
CA GLY A 103 -2.32 -18.79 5.94
C GLY A 103 -3.61 -18.15 5.42
N ALA A 104 -3.68 -16.81 5.38
CA ALA A 104 -4.86 -16.08 4.89
C ALA A 104 -5.15 -16.33 3.39
N LEU A 105 -4.17 -16.83 2.61
CA LEU A 105 -4.41 -17.22 1.22
C LEU A 105 -5.25 -18.50 1.07
N GLY A 106 -5.36 -19.30 2.14
CA GLY A 106 -6.06 -20.59 2.13
C GLY A 106 -7.48 -20.54 2.70
N THR A 107 -7.91 -19.40 3.24
CA THR A 107 -9.19 -19.26 3.95
C THR A 107 -9.85 -17.93 3.60
N LEU A 108 -11.16 -17.95 3.37
CA LEU A 108 -12.00 -16.76 3.30
C LEU A 108 -12.89 -16.76 4.55
N SER A 109 -12.66 -15.80 5.45
CA SER A 109 -13.37 -15.63 6.71
C SER A 109 -14.17 -14.35 6.73
#